data_AF-A0AAV1XMN5-F1
#
_entry.id   AF-A0AAV1XMN5-F1
#
_cell.length_a   1.000
_cell.length_b   1.000
_cell.length_c   1.000
_cell.angle_alpha   90.00
_cell.angle_beta   90.00
_cell.angle_gamma   90.00
#
_symmetry.space_group_name_H-M   'P 1'
#
loop_
_entity.id
_entity.type
_entity.pdbx_description
1 polymer ?
#
loop_
_entity_poly.entity_id
_entity_poly.type
_entity_poly.pdbx_seq_one_letter_code
_entity_poly.pdbx_strand_id
1 'polypeptide(L)'
;MAGRRDALLNREKGQSLFGSRIVGAVAIGVLLGCVLAFLSPHGLFSSSNSQTIHNLRNRISNQMVSSECESVEQVNALKSDVQSAKEKSYELKKEVRSLMEKLRQAEQGKGHAQEQVVALGDKHKVGPFGTVKGLRTNPTVIPDESINPRLAKILEEVAIYKEIIVVLANSNVKEMLEVWFTNIKRVGIPNHLVVALDDTIEEFCKSNDVPVYRRDPDEGVDTIAKTGSNHAVSGLKFRVLREFLQLGYSVLLSDVDIVYLQNPFDHIYRDSDVESMSDGHNNHTAYGFNDVFDEPKMGWARYAHTMRIWVYNSGFFYIRPTLPSIELLDRVASRLSSDPKSWDQAVFNEELFFPSHPGYDGLHAAKRTMDMYLFMNSKVLFKTVRKDDKLKKLKPVIVHLNYHPDKFARMKAVVDFYVYGKQDALDRFPDGSE
;
A
#
# COMPACT_ATOMS: atom_id res chain seq x y z
N MET A 1 -63.02 -14.18 -9.24
CA MET A 1 -63.73 -12.92 -9.59
C MET A 1 -62.88 -12.14 -10.59
N ALA A 2 -63.54 -11.47 -11.53
CA ALA A 2 -63.06 -10.69 -12.69
C ALA A 2 -61.85 -9.76 -12.41
N GLY A 3 -61.04 -9.31 -13.37
CA GLY A 3 -61.07 -9.41 -14.83
C GLY A 3 -59.99 -8.51 -15.47
N ARG A 4 -59.60 -8.87 -16.71
CA ARG A 4 -59.11 -8.07 -17.85
C ARG A 4 -58.40 -6.71 -17.60
N ARG A 5 -57.19 -6.58 -18.18
CA ARG A 5 -56.87 -5.59 -19.24
C ARG A 5 -55.52 -5.87 -19.91
N ASP A 6 -55.60 -6.37 -21.15
CA ASP A 6 -54.57 -6.22 -22.17
C ASP A 6 -54.70 -4.87 -22.88
N ALA A 7 -53.57 -4.43 -23.45
CA ALA A 7 -53.37 -3.48 -24.55
C ALA A 7 -52.57 -2.22 -24.15
N LEU A 8 -51.37 -2.08 -24.74
CA LEU A 8 -51.11 -1.06 -25.77
C LEU A 8 -49.67 -1.18 -26.29
N LEU A 9 -49.52 -1.89 -27.40
CA LEU A 9 -48.51 -1.59 -28.42
C LEU A 9 -49.03 -0.40 -29.23
N ASN A 10 -48.29 0.70 -29.27
CA ASN A 10 -48.36 1.62 -30.40
C ASN A 10 -47.05 2.40 -30.59
N ARG A 11 -46.79 2.61 -31.87
CA ARG A 11 -45.57 3.04 -32.54
C ARG A 11 -45.63 4.55 -32.75
N GLU A 12 -44.62 5.30 -32.32
CA GLU A 12 -44.36 6.65 -32.83
C GLU A 12 -42.95 6.77 -33.42
N LYS A 13 -42.93 7.19 -34.69
CA LYS A 13 -41.74 7.61 -35.43
C LYS A 13 -41.31 8.99 -34.93
N GLY A 14 -40.20 9.05 -34.21
CA GLY A 14 -39.49 10.30 -33.93
C GLY A 14 -38.16 10.34 -34.67
N GLN A 15 -38.07 11.16 -35.72
CA GLN A 15 -36.80 11.50 -36.36
C GLN A 15 -35.91 12.25 -35.36
N SER A 16 -34.77 11.67 -35.00
CA SER A 16 -33.78 12.25 -34.09
C SER A 16 -32.64 12.89 -34.87
N LEU A 17 -32.61 14.23 -34.83
CA LEU A 17 -31.69 15.15 -35.50
C LEU A 17 -30.36 15.33 -34.74
N PHE A 18 -29.87 14.30 -34.04
CA PHE A 18 -28.70 14.39 -33.15
C PHE A 18 -27.45 13.62 -33.61
N GLY A 19 -27.50 12.92 -34.75
CA GLY A 19 -26.36 12.15 -35.28
C GLY A 19 -25.30 12.94 -36.05
N SER A 20 -25.56 14.21 -36.41
CA SER A 20 -24.73 14.96 -37.38
C SER A 20 -23.52 15.69 -36.74
N ARG A 21 -23.65 16.20 -35.52
CA ARG A 21 -22.61 17.06 -34.90
C ARG A 21 -21.42 16.29 -34.35
N ILE A 22 -21.65 15.12 -33.77
CA ILE A 22 -20.58 14.28 -33.21
C ILE A 22 -19.71 13.71 -34.34
N VAL A 23 -20.35 13.25 -35.42
CA VAL A 23 -19.65 12.77 -36.61
C VAL A 23 -18.82 13.88 -37.25
N GLY A 24 -19.36 15.11 -37.32
CA GLY A 24 -18.61 16.28 -37.78
C GLY A 24 -17.39 16.60 -36.92
N ALA A 25 -17.52 16.56 -35.59
CA ALA A 25 -16.40 16.83 -34.67
C ALA A 25 -15.29 15.77 -34.77
N VAL A 26 -15.66 14.48 -34.90
CA VAL A 26 -14.69 13.40 -35.08
C VAL A 26 -13.95 13.54 -36.42
N ALA A 27 -14.67 13.85 -37.50
CA ALA A 27 -14.05 14.04 -38.81
C ALA A 27 -13.06 15.22 -38.82
N ILE A 28 -13.40 16.34 -38.18
CA ILE A 28 -12.51 17.50 -38.05
C ILE A 28 -11.27 17.15 -37.22
N GLY A 29 -11.44 16.45 -36.10
CA GLY A 29 -10.32 16.02 -35.25
C GLY A 29 -9.34 15.10 -35.96
N VAL A 30 -9.85 14.15 -36.75
CA VAL A 30 -9.01 13.23 -37.55
C VAL A 30 -8.26 13.99 -38.64
N LEU A 31 -8.92 14.92 -39.35
CA LEU A 31 -8.27 15.72 -40.39
C LEU A 31 -7.16 16.62 -39.83
N LEU A 32 -7.39 17.28 -38.69
CA LEU A 32 -6.37 18.09 -38.01
C LEU A 32 -5.19 17.24 -37.52
N GLY A 33 -5.47 16.05 -36.99
CA GLY A 33 -4.43 15.09 -36.59
C GLY A 33 -3.56 14.64 -37.77
N CYS A 34 -4.18 14.36 -38.93
CA CYS A 34 -3.45 13.98 -40.14
C CYS A 34 -2.60 15.13 -40.71
N VAL A 35 -3.10 16.37 -40.68
CA VAL A 35 -2.32 17.55 -41.12
C VAL A 35 -1.13 17.80 -40.19
N LEU A 36 -1.31 17.68 -38.88
CA LEU A 36 -0.21 17.82 -37.91
C LEU A 36 0.85 16.72 -38.05
N ALA A 37 0.43 15.48 -38.33
CA ALA A 37 1.36 14.38 -38.57
C ALA A 37 2.14 14.53 -39.89
N PHE A 38 1.54 15.13 -40.92
CA PHE A 38 2.19 15.37 -42.21
C PHE A 38 3.15 16.57 -42.18
N LEU A 39 2.81 17.63 -41.45
CA LEU A 39 3.64 18.83 -41.35
C LEU A 39 4.77 18.73 -40.31
N SER A 40 4.62 17.86 -39.30
CA SER A 40 5.62 17.66 -38.24
C SER A 40 5.97 16.17 -38.03
N PRO A 41 6.62 15.51 -39.01
CA PRO A 41 6.93 14.07 -38.95
C PRO A 41 7.91 13.67 -37.83
N HIS A 42 8.49 14.65 -37.12
CA HIS A 42 9.41 14.44 -35.99
C HIS A 42 8.92 15.03 -34.65
N GLY A 43 7.63 15.36 -34.54
CA GLY A 43 7.02 15.86 -33.30
C GLY A 43 7.31 17.33 -33.00
N LEU A 44 6.41 17.98 -32.24
CA LEU A 44 6.47 19.41 -31.90
C LEU A 44 7.32 19.73 -30.66
N PHE A 45 8.04 18.75 -30.10
CA PHE A 45 8.94 18.94 -28.97
C PHE A 45 10.32 18.33 -29.29
N SER A 46 11.25 19.20 -29.70
CA SER A 46 12.67 18.88 -29.85
C SER A 46 13.32 18.75 -28.47
N SER A 47 13.75 17.55 -28.10
CA SER A 47 14.69 17.31 -27.00
C SER A 47 16.08 17.79 -27.42
N SER A 48 16.46 19.00 -27.01
CA SER A 48 17.84 19.46 -27.04
C SER A 48 18.54 19.01 -25.76
N ASN A 49 19.37 17.97 -25.83
CA ASN A 49 20.71 17.90 -25.20
C ASN A 49 21.25 16.46 -25.18
N SER A 50 22.15 16.14 -26.11
CA SER A 50 23.11 15.04 -25.97
C SER A 50 24.55 15.42 -26.37
N GLN A 51 24.85 16.71 -26.52
CA GLN A 51 26.19 17.18 -26.86
C GLN A 51 27.05 17.61 -25.66
N THR A 52 26.49 17.64 -24.44
CA THR A 52 27.23 18.12 -23.25
C THR A 52 28.12 17.05 -22.60
N ILE A 53 27.91 15.76 -22.87
CA ILE A 53 28.63 14.67 -22.18
C ILE A 53 29.99 14.36 -22.83
N HIS A 54 30.16 14.59 -24.13
CA HIS A 54 31.42 14.28 -24.81
C HIS A 54 32.55 15.29 -24.52
N ASN A 55 32.23 16.52 -24.11
CA ASN A 55 33.24 17.54 -23.80
C ASN A 55 33.84 17.42 -22.39
N LEU A 56 33.21 16.68 -21.47
CA LEU A 56 33.75 16.46 -20.13
C LEU A 56 34.85 15.40 -20.11
N ARG A 57 34.76 14.39 -20.99
CA ARG A 57 35.70 13.25 -21.02
C ARG A 57 37.09 13.63 -21.54
N ASN A 58 37.18 14.60 -22.45
CA ASN A 58 38.46 15.08 -22.99
C ASN A 58 39.21 16.03 -22.07
N ARG A 59 38.57 16.59 -21.02
CA ARG A 59 39.23 17.46 -20.05
C ARG A 59 39.91 16.70 -18.91
N ILE A 60 39.48 15.46 -18.66
CA ILE A 60 39.98 14.62 -17.55
C ILE A 60 41.24 13.83 -17.94
N SER A 61 41.48 13.59 -19.23
CA SER A 61 42.60 12.74 -19.68
C SER A 61 43.98 13.41 -19.70
N ASN A 62 44.08 14.74 -19.52
CA ASN A 62 45.33 15.50 -19.69
C ASN A 62 45.92 16.07 -18.40
N GLN A 63 45.47 15.61 -17.23
CA GLN A 63 45.99 16.11 -15.96
C GLN A 63 46.32 14.96 -15.01
N MET A 64 47.34 14.19 -15.36
CA MET A 64 47.88 13.16 -14.48
C MET A 64 49.40 13.16 -14.54
N VAL A 65 50.02 14.27 -14.07
CA VAL A 65 51.35 14.28 -13.45
C VAL A 65 51.47 15.53 -12.57
N SER A 66 51.30 15.38 -11.25
CA SER A 66 52.21 15.91 -10.20
C SER A 66 51.56 15.76 -8.83
N SER A 67 52.24 15.03 -7.95
CA SER A 67 51.94 14.93 -6.53
C SER A 67 52.30 16.25 -5.84
N GLU A 68 51.28 16.93 -5.32
CA GLU A 68 51.37 17.84 -4.17
C GLU A 68 50.10 17.63 -3.33
N CYS A 69 50.24 17.61 -2.00
CA CYS A 69 49.11 17.50 -1.07
C CYS A 69 47.97 18.43 -1.50
N GLU A 70 46.77 17.88 -1.65
CA GLU A 70 45.56 18.71 -1.81
C GLU A 70 45.56 19.77 -0.72
N SER A 71 45.60 21.04 -1.13
CA SER A 71 45.63 22.17 -0.19
C SER A 71 44.43 22.07 0.76
N VAL A 72 44.65 22.35 2.05
CA VAL A 72 43.57 22.40 3.08
C VAL A 72 42.41 23.30 2.62
N GLU A 73 42.71 24.29 1.78
CA GLU A 73 41.76 25.20 1.15
C GLU A 73 40.82 24.51 0.15
N GLN A 74 41.32 23.59 -0.70
CA GLN A 74 40.48 22.80 -1.60
C GLN A 74 39.57 21.83 -0.85
N VAL A 75 40.07 21.20 0.21
CA VAL A 75 39.27 20.29 1.06
C VAL A 75 38.16 21.06 1.78
N ASN A 76 38.46 22.26 2.27
CA ASN A 76 37.47 23.13 2.91
C ASN A 76 36.43 23.66 1.90
N ALA A 77 36.85 24.00 0.68
CA ALA A 77 35.94 24.41 -0.39
C ALA A 77 34.99 23.26 -0.78
N LEU A 78 35.51 22.03 -0.98
CA LEU A 78 34.68 20.85 -1.26
C LEU A 78 33.68 20.58 -0.13
N LYS A 79 34.11 20.72 1.13
CA LYS A 79 33.23 20.51 2.29
C LYS A 79 32.10 21.55 2.33
N SER A 80 32.40 22.80 1.96
CA SER A 80 31.40 23.85 1.84
C SER A 80 30.41 23.58 0.70
N ASP A 81 30.89 23.10 -0.45
CA ASP A 81 30.04 22.75 -1.60
C ASP A 81 29.12 21.56 -1.30
N VAL A 82 29.65 20.53 -0.62
CA VAL A 82 28.85 19.37 -0.17
C VAL A 82 27.78 19.79 0.83
N GLN A 83 28.10 20.71 1.73
CA GLN A 83 27.13 21.25 2.69
C GLN A 83 26.03 22.05 1.97
N SER A 84 26.41 22.92 1.03
CA SER A 84 25.45 23.67 0.20
C SER A 84 24.56 22.77 -0.65
N ALA A 85 25.13 21.71 -1.22
CA ALA A 85 24.37 20.71 -1.98
C ALA A 85 23.39 19.93 -1.10
N LYS A 86 23.77 19.61 0.15
CA LYS A 86 22.87 18.99 1.14
C LYS A 86 21.71 19.91 1.50
N GLU A 87 21.97 21.20 1.75
CA GLU A 87 20.93 22.18 2.05
C GLU A 87 19.97 22.35 0.87
N LYS A 88 20.47 22.50 -0.35
CA LYS A 88 19.65 22.54 -1.56
C LYS A 88 18.82 21.28 -1.76
N SER A 89 19.39 20.09 -1.49
CA SER A 89 18.65 18.82 -1.58
C SER A 89 17.53 18.75 -0.55
N TYR A 90 17.76 19.25 0.67
CA TYR A 90 16.72 19.37 1.70
C TYR A 90 15.60 20.34 1.27
N GLU A 91 15.97 21.48 0.70
CA GLU A 91 15.02 22.50 0.22
C GLU A 91 14.20 21.98 -0.97
N LEU A 92 14.82 21.31 -1.93
CA LEU A 92 14.15 20.64 -3.05
C LEU A 92 13.17 19.58 -2.57
N LYS A 93 13.54 18.76 -1.57
CA LYS A 93 12.63 17.77 -0.98
C LYS A 93 11.39 18.43 -0.37
N LYS A 94 11.56 19.59 0.27
CA LYS A 94 10.45 20.38 0.85
C LYS A 94 9.55 20.96 -0.26
N GLU A 95 10.13 21.48 -1.34
CA GLU A 95 9.38 21.96 -2.50
C GLU A 95 8.59 20.85 -3.21
N VAL A 96 9.22 19.71 -3.47
CA VAL A 96 8.56 18.53 -4.07
C VAL A 96 7.37 18.10 -3.21
N ARG A 97 7.53 18.06 -1.89
CA ARG A 97 6.44 17.75 -0.97
C ARG A 97 5.31 18.79 -1.03
N SER A 98 5.64 20.08 -1.11
CA SER A 98 4.63 21.14 -1.22
C SER A 98 3.87 21.09 -2.56
N LEU A 99 4.58 20.83 -3.66
CA LEU A 99 3.99 20.66 -4.99
C LEU A 99 3.10 19.43 -5.04
N MET A 100 3.54 18.33 -4.45
CA MET A 100 2.71 17.14 -4.26
C MET A 100 1.43 17.47 -3.47
N GLU A 101 1.50 18.23 -2.39
CA GLU A 101 0.30 18.65 -1.63
C GLU A 101 -0.67 19.49 -2.45
N LYS A 102 -0.16 20.41 -3.29
CA LYS A 102 -0.98 21.18 -4.22
C LYS A 102 -1.60 20.32 -5.32
N LEU A 103 -0.84 19.35 -5.85
CA LEU A 103 -1.35 18.37 -6.83
C LEU A 103 -2.51 17.57 -6.22
N ARG A 104 -2.36 17.15 -4.95
CA ARG A 104 -3.43 16.48 -4.22
C ARG A 104 -4.67 17.36 -4.07
N GLN A 105 -4.54 18.63 -3.71
CA GLN A 105 -5.68 19.54 -3.62
C GLN A 105 -6.40 19.70 -4.98
N ALA A 106 -5.63 19.69 -6.08
CA ALA A 106 -6.18 19.73 -7.43
C ALA A 106 -6.87 18.41 -7.83
N GLU A 107 -6.29 17.24 -7.51
CA GLU A 107 -6.85 15.91 -7.79
C GLU A 107 -8.05 15.59 -6.88
N GLN A 108 -8.01 16.05 -5.63
CA GLN A 108 -9.09 16.02 -4.63
C GLN A 108 -10.11 17.16 -4.81
N GLY A 109 -10.06 17.95 -5.89
CA GLY A 109 -11.17 18.82 -6.27
C GLY A 109 -12.51 18.08 -6.48
N LYS A 110 -12.48 16.73 -6.53
CA LYS A 110 -13.65 15.83 -6.47
C LYS A 110 -14.05 15.38 -5.05
N GLY A 111 -13.22 15.65 -4.04
CA GLY A 111 -13.35 15.22 -2.64
C GLY A 111 -13.65 16.37 -1.65
N HIS A 112 -13.98 17.58 -2.12
CA HIS A 112 -14.34 18.73 -1.27
C HIS A 112 -15.48 18.48 -0.26
N ALA A 113 -16.22 17.37 -0.39
CA ALA A 113 -17.17 16.92 0.62
C ALA A 113 -16.49 16.41 1.92
N GLN A 114 -15.30 15.80 1.84
CA GLN A 114 -14.66 15.17 2.99
C GLN A 114 -14.06 16.20 3.96
N GLU A 115 -13.43 17.26 3.45
CA GLU A 115 -12.89 18.35 4.29
C GLU A 115 -13.99 19.20 4.92
N GLN A 116 -15.10 19.43 4.20
CA GLN A 116 -16.28 20.10 4.79
C GLN A 116 -16.92 19.26 5.90
N VAL A 117 -16.95 17.93 5.76
CA VAL A 117 -17.45 17.02 6.82
C VAL A 117 -16.48 16.93 8.01
N VAL A 118 -15.16 16.93 7.80
CA VAL A 118 -14.16 16.97 8.89
C VAL A 118 -14.19 18.30 9.66
N ALA A 119 -14.54 19.40 8.99
CA ALA A 119 -14.76 20.70 9.65
C ALA A 119 -16.07 20.77 10.46
N LEU A 120 -17.05 19.91 10.16
CA LEU A 120 -18.38 19.87 10.78
C LEU A 120 -18.55 18.76 11.83
N GLY A 121 -17.64 17.78 11.90
CA GLY A 121 -17.68 16.68 12.86
C GLY A 121 -16.93 16.99 14.16
N ASP A 122 -17.42 16.43 15.27
CA ASP A 122 -16.71 16.48 16.56
C ASP A 122 -15.30 15.89 16.40
N LYS A 123 -14.29 16.69 16.73
CA LYS A 123 -12.89 16.27 16.64
C LYS A 123 -12.55 15.44 17.88
N HIS A 124 -12.17 14.18 17.68
CA HIS A 124 -11.91 13.24 18.78
C HIS A 124 -10.42 13.03 19.00
N LYS A 125 -9.95 13.31 20.22
CA LYS A 125 -8.64 12.88 20.70
C LYS A 125 -8.74 11.41 21.14
N VAL A 126 -7.73 10.62 20.81
CA VAL A 126 -7.70 9.18 21.13
C VAL A 126 -7.44 8.97 22.61
N GLY A 127 -8.30 8.18 23.26
CA GLY A 127 -8.11 7.79 24.66
C GLY A 127 -6.99 6.75 24.88
N PRO A 128 -6.74 6.35 26.14
CA PRO A 128 -5.81 5.28 26.47
C PRO A 128 -6.11 3.96 25.73
N PHE A 129 -5.11 3.07 25.64
CA PHE A 129 -5.25 1.75 25.02
C PHE A 129 -6.47 0.99 25.57
N GLY A 130 -7.32 0.47 24.68
CA GLY A 130 -8.50 -0.33 25.03
C GLY A 130 -9.73 0.48 25.42
N THR A 131 -9.65 1.81 25.48
CA THR A 131 -10.79 2.68 25.87
C THR A 131 -11.56 3.24 24.68
N VAL A 132 -11.02 3.12 23.47
CA VAL A 132 -11.57 3.72 22.26
C VAL A 132 -12.78 2.92 21.79
N LYS A 133 -13.88 3.62 21.52
CA LYS A 133 -15.07 3.08 20.89
C LYS A 133 -15.30 3.79 19.55
N GLY A 134 -15.35 3.01 18.48
CA GLY A 134 -15.66 3.44 17.14
C GLY A 134 -17.08 3.99 17.09
N LEU A 135 -17.24 5.08 16.35
CA LEU A 135 -18.55 5.65 16.07
C LEU A 135 -19.08 5.07 14.75
N ARG A 136 -20.39 5.20 14.51
CA ARG A 136 -20.98 4.85 13.21
C ARG A 136 -20.58 5.84 12.11
N THR A 137 -20.19 7.04 12.50
CA THR A 137 -19.47 7.99 11.67
C THR A 137 -17.99 7.65 11.79
N ASN A 138 -17.22 7.82 10.72
CA ASN A 138 -15.78 7.49 10.71
C ASN A 138 -14.94 8.76 10.85
N PRO A 139 -14.97 9.49 12.01
CA PRO A 139 -14.23 10.72 12.13
C PRO A 139 -12.74 10.41 12.13
N THR A 140 -11.99 11.27 11.46
CA THR A 140 -10.53 11.27 11.55
C THR A 140 -10.11 11.72 12.94
N VAL A 141 -9.01 11.15 13.41
CA VAL A 141 -8.42 11.45 14.72
C VAL A 141 -7.66 12.78 14.69
N ILE A 142 -7.69 13.52 15.80
CA ILE A 142 -6.76 14.64 16.02
C ILE A 142 -5.36 14.07 16.32
N PRO A 143 -4.32 14.40 15.53
CA PRO A 143 -2.95 14.00 15.81
C PRO A 143 -2.50 14.41 17.23
N ASP A 144 -1.87 13.49 17.96
CA ASP A 144 -1.25 13.77 19.26
C ASP A 144 0.23 13.40 19.27
N GLU A 145 1.07 14.40 18.96
CA GLU A 145 2.54 14.24 18.92
C GLU A 145 3.16 13.90 20.27
N SER A 146 2.47 14.15 21.39
CA SER A 146 2.97 13.84 22.73
C SER A 146 3.08 12.34 23.01
N ILE A 147 2.35 11.50 22.24
CA ILE A 147 2.37 10.04 22.39
C ILE A 147 3.73 9.46 21.99
N ASN A 148 4.34 9.97 20.91
CA ASN A 148 5.65 9.51 20.46
C ASN A 148 6.33 10.61 19.64
N PRO A 149 6.97 11.61 20.31
CA PRO A 149 7.56 12.76 19.64
C PRO A 149 8.66 12.38 18.64
N ARG A 150 9.40 11.31 18.94
CA ARG A 150 10.50 10.82 18.10
C ARG A 150 9.97 10.22 16.80
N LEU A 151 8.94 9.38 16.89
CA LEU A 151 8.26 8.85 15.71
C LEU A 151 7.59 9.98 14.93
N ALA A 152 6.92 10.93 15.60
CA ALA A 152 6.27 12.07 14.96
C ALA A 152 7.21 12.84 14.03
N LYS A 153 8.44 13.14 14.51
CA LYS A 153 9.48 13.80 13.73
C LYS A 153 9.92 13.00 12.51
N ILE A 154 10.14 11.69 12.67
CA ILE A 154 10.51 10.80 11.55
C ILE A 154 9.37 10.76 10.52
N LEU A 155 8.12 10.64 10.96
CA LEU A 155 6.97 10.60 10.06
C LEU A 155 6.75 11.92 9.32
N GLU A 156 7.05 13.05 9.96
CA GLU A 156 7.06 14.35 9.28
C GLU A 156 8.10 14.38 8.15
N GLU A 157 9.24 13.73 8.32
CA GLU A 157 10.30 13.69 7.31
C GLU A 157 10.05 12.66 6.19
N VAL A 158 9.39 11.54 6.49
CA VAL A 158 9.33 10.38 5.58
C VAL A 158 7.96 10.22 4.91
N ALA A 159 6.87 10.51 5.62
CA ALA A 159 5.54 10.29 5.08
C ALA A 159 5.18 11.33 4.02
N ILE A 160 4.37 10.91 3.06
CA ILE A 160 3.80 11.78 2.03
C ILE A 160 2.28 11.69 2.17
N TYR A 161 1.61 12.85 2.22
CA TYR A 161 0.18 12.94 2.48
C TYR A 161 -0.29 12.29 3.80
N LYS A 162 0.61 12.24 4.79
CA LYS A 162 0.40 11.47 6.04
C LYS A 162 0.18 9.96 5.77
N GLU A 163 0.66 9.45 4.64
CA GLU A 163 0.62 8.03 4.28
C GLU A 163 2.03 7.45 4.27
N ILE A 164 2.16 6.23 4.77
CA ILE A 164 3.46 5.58 4.88
C ILE A 164 3.33 4.05 4.82
N ILE A 165 4.28 3.41 4.13
CA ILE A 165 4.47 1.96 4.18
C ILE A 165 5.27 1.62 5.43
N VAL A 166 4.78 0.67 6.23
CA VAL A 166 5.45 0.25 7.46
C VAL A 166 5.71 -1.25 7.43
N VAL A 167 6.95 -1.64 7.67
CA VAL A 167 7.36 -3.05 7.85
C VAL A 167 8.06 -3.20 9.20
N LEU A 168 7.77 -4.29 9.92
CA LEU A 168 8.50 -4.66 11.14
C LEU A 168 9.50 -5.76 10.80
N ALA A 169 10.74 -5.61 11.24
CA ALA A 169 11.79 -6.59 10.92
C ALA A 169 12.80 -6.79 12.07
N ASN A 170 13.22 -8.05 12.21
CA ASN A 170 14.36 -8.47 13.04
C ASN A 170 15.42 -9.18 12.16
N SER A 171 16.54 -9.54 12.76
CA SER A 171 17.70 -10.12 12.10
C SER A 171 17.38 -11.40 11.31
N ASN A 172 16.35 -12.16 11.72
CA ASN A 172 15.97 -13.42 11.07
C ASN A 172 15.41 -13.22 9.66
N VAL A 173 14.90 -12.03 9.35
CA VAL A 173 14.29 -11.71 8.05
C VAL A 173 15.12 -10.72 7.23
N LYS A 174 16.38 -10.50 7.62
CA LYS A 174 17.29 -9.53 7.00
C LYS A 174 17.40 -9.69 5.46
N GLU A 175 17.56 -10.91 4.97
CA GLU A 175 17.68 -11.17 3.53
C GLU A 175 16.40 -10.83 2.75
N MET A 176 15.23 -11.12 3.33
CA MET A 176 13.95 -10.75 2.73
C MET A 176 13.74 -9.23 2.79
N LEU A 177 14.15 -8.58 3.88
CA LEU A 177 14.10 -7.14 4.03
C LEU A 177 14.95 -6.43 2.97
N GLU A 178 16.11 -6.98 2.62
CA GLU A 178 16.94 -6.47 1.53
C GLU A 178 16.21 -6.45 0.19
N VAL A 179 15.55 -7.56 -0.16
CA VAL A 179 14.73 -7.64 -1.38
C VAL A 179 13.56 -6.65 -1.32
N TRP A 180 12.94 -6.50 -0.15
CA TRP A 180 11.82 -5.59 0.11
C TRP A 180 12.20 -4.13 -0.17
N PHE A 181 13.22 -3.59 0.52
CA PHE A 181 13.58 -2.17 0.33
C PHE A 181 14.24 -1.92 -1.02
N THR A 182 14.98 -2.89 -1.57
CA THR A 182 15.61 -2.74 -2.89
C THR A 182 14.54 -2.54 -3.97
N ASN A 183 13.43 -3.28 -3.89
CA ASN A 183 12.34 -3.14 -4.84
C ASN A 183 11.50 -1.88 -4.61
N ILE A 184 11.28 -1.46 -3.37
CA ILE A 184 10.66 -0.17 -3.05
C ILE A 184 11.48 0.99 -3.64
N LYS A 185 12.80 0.97 -3.46
CA LYS A 185 13.71 1.97 -4.03
C LYS A 185 13.72 1.94 -5.55
N ARG A 186 13.76 0.74 -6.16
CA ARG A 186 13.69 0.55 -7.61
C ARG A 186 12.42 1.14 -8.22
N VAL A 187 11.28 0.96 -7.54
CA VAL A 187 9.99 1.52 -7.97
C VAL A 187 9.91 3.04 -7.69
N GLY A 188 10.74 3.55 -6.78
CA GLY A 188 10.77 4.97 -6.42
C GLY A 188 9.66 5.34 -5.45
N ILE A 189 9.39 4.50 -4.44
CA ILE A 189 8.39 4.77 -3.39
C ILE A 189 9.08 5.45 -2.20
N PRO A 190 8.99 6.77 -2.04
CA PRO A 190 9.71 7.51 -1.00
C PRO A 190 9.17 7.35 0.43
N ASN A 191 7.87 7.12 0.60
CA ASN A 191 7.20 7.08 1.90
C ASN A 191 7.13 5.66 2.48
N HIS A 192 8.28 5.14 2.91
CA HIS A 192 8.40 3.86 3.60
C HIS A 192 9.26 3.97 4.85
N LEU A 193 8.96 3.17 5.86
CA LEU A 193 9.68 3.13 7.13
C LEU A 193 9.81 1.70 7.63
N VAL A 194 11.04 1.33 7.99
CA VAL A 194 11.31 0.07 8.70
C VAL A 194 11.22 0.32 10.20
N VAL A 195 10.40 -0.44 10.90
CA VAL A 195 10.42 -0.52 12.36
C VAL A 195 11.38 -1.64 12.73
N ALA A 196 12.58 -1.25 13.16
CA ALA A 196 13.61 -2.19 13.58
C ALA A 196 13.26 -2.78 14.95
N LEU A 197 13.32 -4.11 15.04
CA LEU A 197 13.07 -4.86 16.27
C LEU A 197 14.36 -5.22 17.01
N ASP A 198 15.52 -5.06 16.37
CA ASP A 198 16.85 -5.25 16.95
C ASP A 198 17.86 -4.28 16.33
N ASP A 199 19.04 -4.20 16.95
CA ASP A 199 20.10 -3.26 16.58
C ASP A 199 20.70 -3.61 15.21
N THR A 200 20.78 -4.91 14.88
CA THR A 200 21.26 -5.39 13.58
C THR A 200 20.44 -4.82 12.43
N ILE A 201 19.10 -4.83 12.53
CA ILE A 201 18.22 -4.26 11.50
C ILE A 201 18.31 -2.75 11.48
N GLU A 202 18.46 -2.09 12.63
CA GLU A 202 18.65 -0.64 12.67
C GLU A 202 19.92 -0.22 11.92
N GLU A 203 21.06 -0.86 12.21
CA GLU A 203 22.33 -0.62 11.53
C GLU A 203 22.27 -0.99 10.04
N PHE A 204 21.60 -2.10 9.70
CA PHE A 204 21.42 -2.52 8.32
C PHE A 204 20.61 -1.51 7.51
N CYS A 205 19.53 -0.94 8.07
CA CYS A 205 18.76 0.09 7.39
C CYS A 205 19.56 1.39 7.24
N LYS A 206 20.27 1.83 8.29
CA LYS A 206 21.13 3.02 8.25
C LYS A 206 22.23 2.92 7.19
N SER A 207 22.93 1.79 7.15
CA SER A 207 24.01 1.54 6.17
C SER A 207 23.51 1.47 4.72
N ASN A 208 22.23 1.18 4.51
CA ASN A 208 21.60 1.12 3.21
C ASN A 208 20.76 2.36 2.88
N ASP A 209 20.81 3.45 3.66
CA ASP A 209 19.98 4.65 3.45
C ASP A 209 18.47 4.32 3.39
N VAL A 210 18.00 3.50 4.32
CA VAL A 210 16.58 3.13 4.47
C VAL A 210 16.05 3.81 5.73
N PRO A 211 14.95 4.60 5.66
CA PRO A 211 14.36 5.21 6.84
C PRO A 211 14.00 4.14 7.88
N VAL A 212 14.42 4.36 9.12
CA VAL A 212 14.27 3.38 10.19
C VAL A 212 13.85 4.03 11.51
N TYR A 213 12.96 3.35 12.23
CA TYR A 213 12.55 3.68 13.57
C TYR A 213 12.77 2.48 14.50
N ARG A 214 13.52 2.69 15.58
CA ARG A 214 13.73 1.69 16.64
C ARG A 214 13.03 2.17 17.91
N ARG A 215 12.01 1.48 18.42
CA ARG A 215 11.38 1.91 19.68
C ARG A 215 12.41 2.01 20.81
N ASP A 216 12.16 2.90 21.76
CA ASP A 216 13.00 2.99 22.96
C ASP A 216 13.03 1.62 23.66
N PRO A 217 14.16 1.24 24.29
CA PRO A 217 14.28 -0.06 24.93
C PRO A 217 13.15 -0.28 25.94
N ASP A 218 12.47 -1.40 25.79
CA ASP A 218 11.38 -1.87 26.64
C ASP A 218 11.60 -3.36 26.80
N GLU A 219 12.00 -3.81 27.99
CA GLU A 219 12.40 -5.21 28.21
C GLU A 219 11.32 -6.21 27.80
N GLY A 220 10.03 -5.87 27.94
CA GLY A 220 8.94 -6.73 27.52
C GLY A 220 8.80 -6.81 26.00
N VAL A 221 8.87 -5.67 25.34
CA VAL A 221 8.83 -5.57 23.87
C VAL A 221 10.07 -6.15 23.22
N ASP A 222 11.25 -5.89 23.78
CA ASP A 222 12.54 -6.31 23.27
C ASP A 222 12.74 -7.81 23.44
N THR A 223 12.24 -8.41 24.52
CA THR A 223 12.22 -9.87 24.67
C THR A 223 11.31 -10.50 23.62
N ILE A 224 10.10 -9.96 23.42
CA ILE A 224 9.17 -10.43 22.38
C ILE A 224 9.78 -10.27 20.97
N ALA A 225 10.45 -9.17 20.70
CA ALA A 225 11.10 -8.88 19.43
C ALA A 225 12.27 -9.83 19.11
N LYS A 226 13.06 -10.21 20.14
CA LYS A 226 14.26 -11.05 20.00
C LYS A 226 13.97 -12.55 20.05
N THR A 227 13.11 -12.99 20.96
CA THR A 227 12.89 -14.42 21.27
C THR A 227 11.43 -14.83 21.23
N GLY A 228 10.50 -13.89 21.00
CA GLY A 228 9.08 -14.16 20.94
C GLY A 228 8.71 -15.08 19.78
N SER A 229 7.66 -15.88 19.97
CA SER A 229 7.02 -16.60 18.88
C SER A 229 6.45 -15.60 17.86
N ASN A 230 6.19 -16.05 16.63
CA ASN A 230 5.53 -15.24 15.60
C ASN A 230 4.24 -14.55 16.11
N HIS A 231 3.55 -15.19 17.05
CA HIS A 231 2.34 -14.65 17.69
C HIS A 231 2.61 -13.43 18.57
N ALA A 232 3.67 -13.47 19.39
CA ALA A 232 4.04 -12.36 20.27
C ALA A 232 4.51 -11.14 19.46
N VAL A 233 5.31 -11.37 18.40
CA VAL A 233 5.72 -10.32 17.45
C VAL A 233 4.51 -9.73 16.72
N SER A 234 3.50 -10.55 16.43
CA SER A 234 2.25 -10.07 15.81
C SER A 234 1.44 -9.18 16.74
N GLY A 235 1.42 -9.42 18.06
CA GLY A 235 0.79 -8.49 19.01
C GLY A 235 1.48 -7.13 19.05
N LEU A 236 2.81 -7.11 18.93
CA LEU A 236 3.60 -5.87 18.85
C LEU A 236 3.24 -5.06 17.60
N LYS A 237 3.04 -5.72 16.45
CA LYS A 237 2.62 -5.11 15.17
C LYS A 237 1.44 -4.16 15.35
N PHE A 238 0.35 -4.62 15.95
CA PHE A 238 -0.86 -3.80 16.10
C PHE A 238 -0.69 -2.66 17.12
N ARG A 239 0.12 -2.85 18.18
CA ARG A 239 0.46 -1.77 19.11
C ARG A 239 1.28 -0.67 18.44
N VAL A 240 2.25 -1.05 17.62
CA VAL A 240 3.05 -0.08 16.86
C VAL A 240 2.15 0.68 15.89
N LEU A 241 1.31 0.00 15.12
CA LEU A 241 0.38 0.67 14.19
C LEU A 241 -0.54 1.68 14.90
N ARG A 242 -0.97 1.38 16.13
CA ARG A 242 -1.81 2.30 16.91
C ARG A 242 -1.14 3.65 17.11
N GLU A 243 0.16 3.68 17.42
CA GLU A 243 0.91 4.93 17.62
C GLU A 243 0.89 5.79 16.34
N PHE A 244 1.04 5.18 15.16
CA PHE A 244 0.97 5.89 13.87
C PHE A 244 -0.41 6.49 13.64
N LEU A 245 -1.48 5.74 13.94
CA LEU A 245 -2.84 6.24 13.79
C LEU A 245 -3.14 7.39 14.76
N GLN A 246 -2.64 7.33 15.99
CA GLN A 246 -2.75 8.41 16.97
C GLN A 246 -2.01 9.69 16.55
N LEU A 247 -0.91 9.53 15.81
CA LEU A 247 -0.17 10.63 15.18
C LEU A 247 -0.86 11.14 13.89
N GLY A 248 -1.99 10.56 13.51
CA GLY A 248 -2.79 10.98 12.35
C GLY A 248 -2.24 10.51 11.00
N TYR A 249 -1.43 9.45 10.98
CA TYR A 249 -0.88 8.88 9.74
C TYR A 249 -1.67 7.64 9.33
N SER A 250 -2.03 7.54 8.06
CA SER A 250 -2.50 6.29 7.47
C SER A 250 -1.32 5.38 7.19
N VAL A 251 -1.48 4.09 7.48
CA VAL A 251 -0.41 3.11 7.34
C VAL A 251 -0.80 2.05 6.32
N LEU A 252 0.07 1.80 5.34
CA LEU A 252 0.07 0.55 4.58
C LEU A 252 1.01 -0.43 5.31
N LEU A 253 0.43 -1.32 6.11
CA LEU A 253 1.20 -2.39 6.73
C LEU A 253 1.71 -3.33 5.64
N SER A 254 2.97 -3.72 5.75
CA SER A 254 3.63 -4.68 4.88
C SER A 254 4.41 -5.69 5.72
N ASP A 255 4.15 -6.97 5.51
CA ASP A 255 5.10 -8.01 5.87
C ASP A 255 6.34 -7.91 4.97
N VAL A 256 7.42 -8.53 5.45
CA VAL A 256 8.76 -8.49 4.83
C VAL A 256 8.84 -9.34 3.55
N ASP A 257 7.98 -10.34 3.40
CA ASP A 257 7.92 -11.28 2.29
C ASP A 257 7.04 -10.77 1.13
N ILE A 258 7.08 -9.45 0.90
CA ILE A 258 6.33 -8.75 -0.15
C ILE A 258 7.30 -8.13 -1.14
N VAL A 259 7.03 -8.32 -2.44
CA VAL A 259 7.78 -7.70 -3.53
C VAL A 259 6.96 -6.58 -4.15
N TYR A 260 7.50 -5.36 -4.13
CA TYR A 260 6.88 -4.18 -4.76
C TYR A 260 7.29 -4.05 -6.23
N LEU A 261 6.28 -3.88 -7.09
CA LEU A 261 6.45 -3.79 -8.54
C LEU A 261 5.94 -2.45 -9.11
N GLN A 262 5.01 -1.82 -8.39
CA GLN A 262 4.47 -0.48 -8.65
C GLN A 262 4.21 0.25 -7.33
N ASN A 263 4.00 1.56 -7.38
CA ASN A 263 3.69 2.36 -6.20
C ASN A 263 2.26 2.05 -5.72
N PRO A 264 2.06 1.47 -4.53
CA PRO A 264 0.74 1.05 -4.07
C PRO A 264 -0.22 2.22 -3.83
N PHE A 265 0.29 3.41 -3.52
CA PHE A 265 -0.54 4.58 -3.23
C PHE A 265 -1.32 5.07 -4.46
N ASP A 266 -0.92 4.68 -5.67
CA ASP A 266 -1.64 5.00 -6.91
C ASP A 266 -2.85 4.06 -7.13
N HIS A 267 -2.95 2.99 -6.33
CA HIS A 267 -3.94 1.93 -6.49
C HIS A 267 -4.85 1.73 -5.26
N ILE A 268 -4.62 2.46 -4.18
CA ILE A 268 -5.42 2.43 -2.94
C ILE A 268 -6.57 3.43 -3.05
N TYR A 269 -7.80 3.02 -2.75
CA TYR A 269 -9.00 3.85 -2.90
C TYR A 269 -9.20 4.82 -1.73
N ARG A 270 -8.74 4.45 -0.54
CA ARG A 270 -8.83 5.29 0.68
C ARG A 270 -10.25 5.62 1.11
N ASP A 271 -11.27 4.88 0.68
CA ASP A 271 -12.67 5.16 0.99
C ASP A 271 -13.22 4.35 2.18
N SER A 272 -12.36 3.57 2.82
CA SER A 272 -12.70 2.66 3.91
C SER A 272 -11.69 2.83 5.05
N ASP A 273 -12.09 2.49 6.28
CA ASP A 273 -11.19 2.50 7.43
C ASP A 273 -10.04 1.51 7.24
N VAL A 274 -10.37 0.34 6.68
CA VAL A 274 -9.42 -0.72 6.31
C VAL A 274 -9.61 -1.11 4.85
N GLU A 275 -8.54 -1.04 4.06
CA GLU A 275 -8.47 -1.62 2.72
C GLU A 275 -7.45 -2.74 2.74
N SER A 276 -7.85 -3.99 2.50
CA SER A 276 -7.01 -5.16 2.75
C SER A 276 -6.96 -6.10 1.56
N MET A 277 -5.79 -6.72 1.41
CA MET A 277 -5.58 -7.83 0.52
C MET A 277 -6.38 -9.07 0.98
N SER A 278 -7.05 -9.75 0.06
CA SER A 278 -7.74 -11.02 0.37
C SER A 278 -6.80 -12.22 0.22
N ASP A 279 -6.98 -13.21 1.10
CA ASP A 279 -6.40 -14.54 0.91
C ASP A 279 -7.17 -15.41 -0.10
N GLY A 280 -8.27 -14.89 -0.65
CA GLY A 280 -8.97 -15.48 -1.78
C GLY A 280 -8.08 -15.63 -3.02
N HIS A 281 -8.50 -16.49 -3.95
CA HIS A 281 -7.71 -16.86 -5.12
C HIS A 281 -8.47 -16.83 -6.46
N ASN A 282 -9.70 -16.32 -6.43
CA ASN A 282 -10.54 -16.00 -7.58
C ASN A 282 -11.58 -14.96 -7.16
N ASN A 283 -12.37 -14.42 -8.11
CA ASN A 283 -13.34 -13.36 -7.81
C ASN A 283 -14.34 -13.76 -6.71
N HIS A 284 -14.87 -15.00 -6.74
CA HIS A 284 -15.82 -15.47 -5.73
C HIS A 284 -15.21 -15.49 -4.33
N THR A 285 -14.04 -16.08 -4.19
CA THR A 285 -13.39 -16.23 -2.87
C THR A 285 -12.84 -14.91 -2.34
N ALA A 286 -12.31 -14.05 -3.21
CA ALA A 286 -11.76 -12.75 -2.83
C ALA A 286 -12.85 -11.73 -2.46
N TYR A 287 -13.97 -11.70 -3.21
CA TYR A 287 -15.01 -10.67 -3.07
C TYR A 287 -16.29 -11.16 -2.36
N GLY A 288 -16.32 -12.44 -2.00
CA GLY A 288 -17.42 -13.07 -1.28
C GLY A 288 -18.48 -13.66 -2.19
N PHE A 289 -19.21 -14.65 -1.66
CA PHE A 289 -20.28 -15.35 -2.37
C PHE A 289 -21.33 -15.89 -1.40
N ASN A 290 -22.54 -16.09 -1.93
CA ASN A 290 -23.64 -16.78 -1.24
C ASN A 290 -23.35 -18.28 -1.21
N ASP A 291 -23.27 -18.86 -0.01
CA ASP A 291 -23.09 -20.29 0.23
C ASP A 291 -24.34 -20.86 0.89
N VAL A 292 -24.78 -22.05 0.50
CA VAL A 292 -26.05 -22.63 0.97
C VAL A 292 -25.74 -23.78 1.92
N PHE A 293 -26.12 -23.61 3.18
CA PHE A 293 -26.14 -24.70 4.15
C PHE A 293 -27.40 -25.54 3.94
N ASP A 294 -27.23 -26.86 3.79
CA ASP A 294 -28.33 -27.80 3.59
C ASP A 294 -28.61 -28.59 4.87
N GLU A 295 -29.81 -28.41 5.41
CA GLU A 295 -30.34 -29.15 6.56
C GLU A 295 -31.61 -29.93 6.18
N PRO A 296 -31.49 -31.17 5.64
CA PRO A 296 -32.61 -31.90 5.05
C PRO A 296 -33.81 -32.10 5.98
N LYS A 297 -33.57 -32.20 7.31
CA LYS A 297 -34.62 -32.37 8.32
C LYS A 297 -35.61 -31.21 8.38
N MET A 298 -35.25 -30.04 7.87
CA MET A 298 -36.08 -28.83 7.91
C MET A 298 -37.07 -28.73 6.74
N GLY A 299 -37.11 -29.72 5.83
CA GLY A 299 -38.09 -29.78 4.75
C GLY A 299 -38.01 -28.56 3.83
N TRP A 300 -39.07 -27.73 3.81
CA TRP A 300 -39.11 -26.51 3.00
C TRP A 300 -38.01 -25.50 3.37
N ALA A 301 -37.63 -25.42 4.65
CA ALA A 301 -36.62 -24.47 5.14
C ALA A 301 -35.18 -25.02 5.11
N ARG A 302 -34.93 -26.14 4.40
CA ARG A 302 -33.63 -26.83 4.41
C ARG A 302 -32.45 -26.03 3.86
N TYR A 303 -32.69 -25.04 3.00
CA TYR A 303 -31.64 -24.26 2.36
C TYR A 303 -31.50 -22.92 3.07
N ALA A 304 -30.53 -22.84 3.98
CA ALA A 304 -30.17 -21.61 4.67
C ALA A 304 -29.04 -20.91 3.91
N HIS A 305 -29.28 -19.68 3.49
CA HIS A 305 -28.27 -18.85 2.85
C HIS A 305 -27.28 -18.31 3.87
N THR A 306 -25.99 -18.47 3.59
CA THR A 306 -24.86 -17.94 4.34
C THR A 306 -24.01 -17.07 3.42
N MET A 307 -23.27 -16.12 3.99
CA MET A 307 -22.30 -15.31 3.23
C MET A 307 -20.90 -15.77 3.58
N ARG A 308 -20.08 -16.09 2.56
CA ARG A 308 -18.69 -16.49 2.76
C ARG A 308 -17.77 -15.56 2.01
N ILE A 309 -16.77 -15.08 2.72
CA ILE A 309 -15.65 -14.31 2.19
C ILE A 309 -14.37 -14.94 2.75
N TRP A 310 -13.34 -15.04 1.93
CA TRP A 310 -12.04 -15.46 2.45
C TRP A 310 -11.45 -14.33 3.27
N VAL A 311 -10.79 -14.71 4.35
CA VAL A 311 -10.21 -13.78 5.31
C VAL A 311 -9.30 -12.76 4.63
N TYR A 312 -9.29 -11.57 5.20
CA TYR A 312 -8.32 -10.54 4.90
C TYR A 312 -6.96 -10.92 5.46
N ASN A 313 -5.93 -10.63 4.69
CA ASN A 313 -4.57 -10.93 5.08
C ASN A 313 -4.08 -9.90 6.13
N SER A 314 -3.55 -10.37 7.26
CA SER A 314 -3.04 -9.49 8.33
C SER A 314 -1.60 -9.00 8.10
N GLY A 315 -0.99 -9.37 6.98
CA GLY A 315 0.35 -8.96 6.55
C GLY A 315 0.37 -7.88 5.47
N PHE A 316 -0.78 -7.56 4.85
CA PHE A 316 -0.87 -6.45 3.91
C PHE A 316 -2.25 -5.78 3.92
N PHE A 317 -2.33 -4.61 4.55
CA PHE A 317 -3.54 -3.79 4.55
C PHE A 317 -3.21 -2.30 4.77
N TYR A 318 -4.01 -1.45 4.16
CA TYR A 318 -4.04 0.00 4.38
C TYR A 318 -5.07 0.32 5.48
N ILE A 319 -4.68 1.11 6.46
CA ILE A 319 -5.53 1.50 7.58
C ILE A 319 -5.47 3.01 7.81
N ARG A 320 -6.63 3.64 7.92
CA ARG A 320 -6.78 5.09 8.13
C ARG A 320 -6.81 5.45 9.62
N PRO A 321 -6.39 6.67 10.01
CA PRO A 321 -6.43 7.13 11.41
C PRO A 321 -7.84 7.56 11.83
N THR A 322 -8.76 6.59 11.95
CA THR A 322 -10.14 6.79 12.41
C THR A 322 -10.39 6.07 13.74
N LEU A 323 -11.45 6.45 14.46
CA LEU A 323 -11.79 5.77 15.72
C LEU A 323 -12.05 4.27 15.55
N PRO A 324 -12.80 3.80 14.52
CA PRO A 324 -12.97 2.36 14.28
C PRO A 324 -11.65 1.64 13.99
N SER A 325 -10.74 2.25 13.23
CA SER A 325 -9.42 1.67 12.98
C SER A 325 -8.61 1.50 14.26
N ILE A 326 -8.61 2.50 15.15
CA ILE A 326 -7.88 2.41 16.41
C ILE A 326 -8.52 1.39 17.34
N GLU A 327 -9.85 1.34 17.42
CA GLU A 327 -10.54 0.31 18.20
C GLU A 327 -10.22 -1.10 17.68
N LEU A 328 -10.15 -1.30 16.36
CA LEU A 328 -9.72 -2.58 15.78
C LEU A 328 -8.33 -2.99 16.28
N LEU A 329 -7.35 -2.08 16.22
CA LEU A 329 -5.99 -2.35 16.69
C LEU A 329 -5.97 -2.66 18.18
N ASP A 330 -6.74 -1.93 18.99
CA ASP A 330 -6.86 -2.16 20.43
C ASP A 330 -7.44 -3.55 20.75
N ARG A 331 -8.54 -3.93 20.08
CA ARG A 331 -9.20 -5.23 20.25
C ARG A 331 -8.27 -6.38 19.84
N VAL A 332 -7.63 -6.28 18.68
CA VAL A 332 -6.73 -7.31 18.17
C VAL A 332 -5.50 -7.47 19.07
N ALA A 333 -4.84 -6.36 19.44
CA ALA A 333 -3.69 -6.39 20.33
C ALA A 333 -4.05 -6.94 21.74
N SER A 334 -5.22 -6.57 22.26
CA SER A 334 -5.71 -7.09 23.55
C SER A 334 -5.91 -8.61 23.49
N ARG A 335 -6.64 -9.10 22.48
CA ARG A 335 -6.90 -10.54 22.33
C ARG A 335 -5.64 -11.36 22.14
N LEU A 336 -4.73 -10.92 21.28
CA LEU A 336 -3.44 -11.59 21.06
C LEU A 336 -2.57 -11.62 22.31
N SER A 337 -2.66 -10.60 23.17
CA SER A 337 -1.94 -10.61 24.46
C SER A 337 -2.58 -11.51 25.52
N SER A 338 -3.89 -11.75 25.43
CA SER A 338 -4.64 -12.56 26.41
C SER A 338 -4.62 -14.07 26.09
N ASP A 339 -4.48 -14.45 24.82
CA ASP A 339 -4.47 -15.85 24.39
C ASP A 339 -3.24 -16.15 23.52
N PRO A 340 -2.22 -16.83 24.09
CA PRO A 340 -1.00 -17.20 23.37
C PRO A 340 -1.23 -18.14 22.17
N LYS A 341 -2.38 -18.82 22.06
CA LYS A 341 -2.71 -19.71 20.94
C LYS A 341 -3.41 -18.99 19.79
N SER A 342 -3.81 -17.75 19.99
CA SER A 342 -4.50 -16.98 18.98
C SER A 342 -3.60 -16.68 17.77
N TRP A 343 -4.16 -16.84 16.57
CA TRP A 343 -3.50 -16.47 15.33
C TRP A 343 -3.93 -15.06 14.92
N ASP A 344 -2.95 -14.20 14.60
CA ASP A 344 -3.19 -12.79 14.33
C ASP A 344 -4.17 -12.54 13.19
N GLN A 345 -4.06 -13.31 12.10
CA GLN A 345 -5.00 -13.21 10.99
C GLN A 345 -6.41 -13.61 11.38
N ALA A 346 -6.56 -14.66 12.20
CA ALA A 346 -7.88 -15.08 12.69
C ALA A 346 -8.50 -14.00 13.57
N VAL A 347 -7.78 -13.51 14.58
CA VAL A 347 -8.26 -12.45 15.49
C VAL A 347 -8.59 -11.17 14.74
N PHE A 348 -7.73 -10.75 13.80
CA PHE A 348 -7.97 -9.57 12.97
C PHE A 348 -9.28 -9.65 12.21
N ASN A 349 -9.57 -10.81 11.59
CA ASN A 349 -10.81 -11.00 10.85
C ASN A 349 -12.02 -11.16 11.76
N GLU A 350 -11.90 -11.88 12.87
CA GLU A 350 -12.99 -12.01 13.84
C GLU A 350 -13.43 -10.65 14.37
N GLU A 351 -12.49 -9.81 14.82
CA GLU A 351 -12.83 -8.45 15.29
C GLU A 351 -13.38 -7.55 14.19
N LEU A 352 -12.93 -7.72 12.94
CA LEU A 352 -13.39 -6.92 11.81
C LEU A 352 -14.76 -7.37 11.26
N PHE A 353 -15.15 -8.63 11.45
CA PHE A 353 -16.34 -9.21 10.81
C PHE A 353 -17.43 -9.67 11.78
N PHE A 354 -17.16 -9.89 13.06
CA PHE A 354 -18.20 -10.30 14.00
C PHE A 354 -19.31 -9.23 14.11
N PRO A 355 -20.59 -9.64 13.93
CA PRO A 355 -21.71 -8.72 14.07
C PRO A 355 -21.94 -8.38 15.53
N SER A 356 -22.55 -7.22 15.80
CA SER A 356 -23.05 -6.94 17.14
C SER A 356 -24.09 -7.98 17.56
N HIS A 357 -24.00 -8.43 18.82
CA HIS A 357 -24.91 -9.40 19.42
C HIS A 357 -25.04 -9.13 20.93
N PRO A 358 -25.96 -9.78 21.67
CA PRO A 358 -26.10 -9.54 23.10
C PRO A 358 -24.75 -9.69 23.82
N GLY A 359 -24.32 -8.63 24.51
CA GLY A 359 -23.04 -8.59 25.23
C GLY A 359 -21.80 -8.27 24.39
N TYR A 360 -21.93 -8.01 23.09
CA TYR A 360 -20.81 -7.64 22.22
C TYR A 360 -21.21 -6.58 21.19
N ASP A 361 -20.54 -5.43 21.26
CA ASP A 361 -20.63 -4.41 20.23
C ASP A 361 -19.64 -4.73 19.11
N GLY A 362 -20.16 -5.10 17.94
CA GLY A 362 -19.36 -5.32 16.74
C GLY A 362 -18.66 -4.03 16.29
N LEU A 363 -17.51 -4.19 15.63
CA LEU A 363 -16.72 -3.07 15.16
C LEU A 363 -17.45 -2.29 14.06
N HIS A 364 -17.46 -0.97 14.15
CA HIS A 364 -18.04 -0.06 13.16
C HIS A 364 -17.03 0.42 12.10
N ALA A 365 -16.20 -0.49 11.58
CA ALA A 365 -15.22 -0.16 10.56
C ALA A 365 -15.74 -0.47 9.14
N ALA A 366 -15.65 0.51 8.25
CA ALA A 366 -15.81 0.32 6.82
C ALA A 366 -14.60 -0.43 6.25
N LYS A 367 -14.85 -1.31 5.29
CA LYS A 367 -13.84 -2.22 4.74
C LYS A 367 -13.92 -2.35 3.23
N ARG A 368 -12.75 -2.45 2.59
CA ARG A 368 -12.58 -2.69 1.15
C ARG A 368 -11.62 -3.86 0.91
N THR A 369 -11.99 -4.72 -0.03
CA THR A 369 -11.07 -5.71 -0.57
C THR A 369 -10.28 -5.10 -1.72
N MET A 370 -8.95 -5.22 -1.68
CA MET A 370 -8.05 -4.85 -2.78
C MET A 370 -8.25 -5.75 -4.01
N ASP A 371 -7.93 -5.25 -5.20
CA ASP A 371 -7.97 -6.06 -6.43
C ASP A 371 -6.97 -7.22 -6.33
N MET A 372 -7.46 -8.46 -6.47
CA MET A 372 -6.65 -9.67 -6.24
C MET A 372 -5.49 -9.84 -7.23
N TYR A 373 -5.56 -9.26 -8.43
CA TYR A 373 -4.51 -9.37 -9.43
C TYR A 373 -3.47 -8.25 -9.28
N LEU A 374 -3.88 -7.07 -8.81
CA LEU A 374 -2.95 -6.00 -8.46
C LEU A 374 -2.25 -6.27 -7.13
N PHE A 375 -2.97 -6.78 -6.13
CA PHE A 375 -2.47 -7.09 -4.79
C PHE A 375 -2.49 -8.61 -4.58
N MET A 376 -1.53 -9.29 -5.19
CA MET A 376 -1.60 -10.72 -5.45
C MET A 376 -0.91 -11.56 -4.36
N ASN A 377 -1.58 -12.60 -3.86
CA ASN A 377 -0.90 -13.60 -3.03
C ASN A 377 -0.17 -14.62 -3.90
N SER A 378 0.84 -15.26 -3.32
CA SER A 378 1.62 -16.27 -4.02
C SER A 378 0.78 -17.46 -4.49
N LYS A 379 -0.31 -17.82 -3.81
CA LYS A 379 -1.21 -18.86 -4.31
C LYS A 379 -1.85 -18.47 -5.65
N VAL A 380 -2.33 -17.24 -5.80
CA VAL A 380 -2.85 -16.71 -7.08
C VAL A 380 -1.75 -16.72 -8.14
N LEU A 381 -0.53 -16.27 -7.81
CA LEU A 381 0.58 -16.25 -8.76
C LEU A 381 0.93 -17.64 -9.27
N PHE A 382 1.25 -18.55 -8.36
CA PHE A 382 1.84 -19.86 -8.69
C PHE A 382 0.78 -20.86 -9.18
N LYS A 383 -0.46 -20.82 -8.68
CA LYS A 383 -1.50 -21.76 -9.14
C LYS A 383 -2.22 -21.30 -10.40
N THR A 384 -2.34 -19.99 -10.60
CA THR A 384 -3.23 -19.44 -11.63
C THR A 384 -2.47 -18.54 -12.61
N VAL A 385 -1.95 -17.40 -12.16
CA VAL A 385 -1.49 -16.33 -13.06
C VAL A 385 -0.32 -16.75 -13.94
N ARG A 386 0.69 -17.43 -13.39
CA ARG A 386 1.86 -17.85 -14.17
C ARG A 386 1.53 -18.82 -15.31
N LYS A 387 0.39 -19.53 -15.21
CA LYS A 387 -0.02 -20.59 -16.14
C LYS A 387 -0.94 -20.09 -17.25
N ASP A 388 -1.41 -18.86 -17.15
CA ASP A 388 -2.32 -18.27 -18.14
C ASP A 388 -1.55 -17.21 -18.96
N ASP A 389 -1.55 -17.39 -20.29
CA ASP A 389 -0.79 -16.54 -21.21
C ASP A 389 -1.24 -15.07 -21.25
N LYS A 390 -2.46 -14.78 -20.82
CA LYS A 390 -2.98 -13.41 -20.71
C LYS A 390 -2.67 -12.84 -19.33
N LEU A 391 -2.94 -13.61 -18.27
CA LEU A 391 -2.74 -13.14 -16.90
C LEU A 391 -1.27 -12.94 -16.56
N LYS A 392 -0.36 -13.79 -17.06
CA LYS A 392 1.08 -13.66 -16.79
C LYS A 392 1.71 -12.37 -17.35
N LYS A 393 1.01 -11.67 -18.23
CA LYS A 393 1.40 -10.35 -18.76
C LYS A 393 0.99 -9.19 -17.85
N LEU A 394 0.10 -9.43 -16.89
CA LEU A 394 -0.29 -8.43 -15.91
C LEU A 394 0.94 -8.07 -15.07
N LYS A 395 1.12 -6.77 -14.81
CA LYS A 395 2.09 -6.31 -13.82
C LYS A 395 1.32 -6.05 -12.52
N PRO A 396 1.50 -6.87 -11.46
CA PRO A 396 0.91 -6.58 -10.17
C PRO A 396 1.50 -5.30 -9.57
N VAL A 397 0.84 -4.76 -8.56
CA VAL A 397 1.37 -3.72 -7.68
C VAL A 397 2.35 -4.34 -6.69
N ILE A 398 1.91 -5.42 -6.04
CA ILE A 398 2.71 -6.24 -5.14
C ILE A 398 2.47 -7.73 -5.39
N VAL A 399 3.43 -8.55 -4.97
CA VAL A 399 3.22 -9.99 -4.76
C VAL A 399 3.59 -10.32 -3.32
N HIS A 400 2.66 -10.91 -2.57
CA HIS A 400 2.87 -11.36 -1.18
C HIS A 400 3.12 -12.87 -1.13
N LEU A 401 4.27 -13.29 -0.60
CA LEU A 401 4.71 -14.68 -0.58
C LEU A 401 4.20 -15.46 0.66
N ASN A 402 2.94 -15.26 1.03
CA ASN A 402 2.35 -15.77 2.27
C ASN A 402 1.92 -17.25 2.28
N TYR A 403 1.75 -17.89 1.12
CA TYR A 403 1.23 -19.27 1.02
C TYR A 403 2.30 -20.35 0.87
N HIS A 404 3.57 -19.98 0.79
CA HIS A 404 4.67 -20.91 0.50
C HIS A 404 5.81 -20.77 1.53
N PRO A 405 6.49 -21.86 1.92
CA PRO A 405 7.54 -21.82 2.93
C PRO A 405 8.86 -21.24 2.40
N ASP A 406 9.17 -21.44 1.11
CA ASP A 406 10.39 -21.01 0.43
C ASP A 406 10.33 -19.55 -0.03
N LYS A 407 9.87 -18.68 0.87
CA LYS A 407 9.54 -17.26 0.63
C LYS A 407 10.66 -16.51 -0.07
N PHE A 408 11.87 -16.54 0.48
CA PHE A 408 13.02 -15.80 -0.06
C PHE A 408 13.38 -16.22 -1.49
N ALA A 409 13.36 -17.53 -1.78
CA ALA A 409 13.65 -18.03 -3.13
C ALA A 409 12.59 -17.57 -4.14
N ARG A 410 11.31 -17.59 -3.74
CA ARG A 410 10.20 -17.12 -4.57
C ARG A 410 10.20 -15.61 -4.75
N MET A 411 10.55 -14.82 -3.73
CA MET A 411 10.73 -13.37 -3.87
C MET A 411 11.74 -13.03 -4.96
N LYS A 412 12.90 -13.68 -4.96
CA LYS A 412 13.92 -13.50 -6.01
C LYS A 412 13.39 -13.88 -7.40
N ALA A 413 12.66 -14.99 -7.49
CA ALA A 413 12.06 -15.42 -8.74
C ALA A 413 10.97 -14.47 -9.27
N VAL A 414 10.18 -13.87 -8.38
CA VAL A 414 9.20 -12.83 -8.73
C VAL A 414 9.92 -11.60 -9.29
N VAL A 415 11.05 -11.20 -8.68
CA VAL A 415 11.89 -10.12 -9.20
C VAL A 415 12.43 -10.49 -10.59
N ASP A 416 13.03 -11.67 -10.74
CA ASP A 416 13.55 -12.14 -12.03
C ASP A 416 12.48 -12.12 -13.13
N PHE A 417 11.26 -12.56 -12.80
CA PHE A 417 10.14 -12.62 -13.74
C PHE A 417 9.65 -11.21 -14.13
N TYR A 418 9.25 -10.39 -13.17
CA TYR A 418 8.58 -9.10 -13.44
C TYR A 418 9.53 -7.93 -13.67
N VAL A 419 10.77 -8.02 -13.19
CA VAL A 419 11.77 -6.93 -13.27
C VAL A 419 12.78 -7.20 -14.36
N TYR A 420 13.33 -8.42 -14.41
CA TYR A 420 14.37 -8.78 -15.38
C TYR A 420 13.82 -9.52 -16.61
N GLY A 421 12.50 -9.76 -16.66
CA GLY A 421 11.83 -10.36 -17.82
C GLY A 421 12.14 -11.85 -18.03
N LYS A 422 12.73 -12.52 -17.04
CA LYS A 422 13.08 -13.94 -17.11
C LYS A 422 11.82 -14.81 -17.00
N GLN A 423 11.26 -15.19 -18.16
CA GLN A 423 9.95 -15.83 -18.25
C GLN A 423 9.87 -17.20 -17.58
N ASP A 424 10.99 -17.93 -17.48
CA ASP A 424 11.10 -19.25 -16.85
C ASP A 424 11.41 -19.19 -15.35
N ALA A 425 11.59 -17.97 -14.78
CA ALA A 425 12.03 -17.81 -13.39
C ALA A 425 11.10 -18.47 -12.36
N LEU A 426 9.80 -18.55 -12.67
CA LEU A 426 8.79 -19.12 -11.79
C LEU A 426 8.61 -20.63 -11.99
N ASP A 427 9.12 -21.23 -13.06
CA ASP A 427 8.72 -22.58 -13.52
C ASP A 427 9.22 -23.70 -12.60
N ARG A 428 10.40 -23.51 -11.99
CA ARG A 428 11.01 -24.50 -11.10
C ARG A 428 10.24 -24.71 -9.79
N PHE A 429 9.30 -23.84 -9.45
CA PHE A 429 8.59 -23.88 -8.18
C PHE A 429 7.31 -24.72 -8.29
N PRO A 430 7.01 -25.59 -7.31
CA PRO A 430 5.72 -26.25 -7.26
C PRO A 430 4.58 -25.24 -7.00
N ASP A 431 3.36 -25.68 -7.34
CA ASP A 431 2.12 -24.94 -7.10
C ASP A 431 1.81 -24.71 -5.61
N GLY A 432 2.28 -25.62 -4.77
CA GLY A 432 2.10 -25.59 -3.32
C GLY A 432 3.44 -25.75 -2.59
N SER A 433 3.38 -26.27 -1.38
CA SER A 433 4.52 -26.38 -0.47
C SER A 433 5.21 -27.77 -0.49
N GLU A 434 4.76 -28.67 -1.38
CA GLU A 434 5.26 -30.04 -1.53
C GLU A 434 6.23 -30.18 -2.72
#